data_AF-A0AAE4UYI1-F1
#
_entry.id   AF-A0AAE4UYI1-F1
#
_cell.length_a   1.000
_cell.length_b   1.000
_cell.length_c   1.000
_cell.angle_alpha   90.00
_cell.angle_beta   90.00
_cell.angle_gamma   90.00
#
_symmetry.space_group_name_H-M   'P 1'
#
loop_
_entity.id
_entity.type
_entity.pdbx_description
1 polymer ?
#
loop_
_entity_poly.entity_id
_entity_poly.type
_entity_poly.pdbx_seq_one_letter_code
_entity_poly.pdbx_strand_id
1 'polypeptide(L)'
;MSTVTHIDTARARRSRKVLFIGNPTGYNEVSQWAMVKQSLVADGFEPVRTIDGPILCAIVTDDVLDAAGSPHDARTIEHAREQGVECISVTDTTRIWQATARVRARIAQNSPAARVSPHHQGA
;
A
#
# COMPACT_ATOMS: atom_id res chain seq x y z
N MET A 1 -15.83 6.39 -18.24
CA MET A 1 -14.50 6.85 -17.81
C MET A 1 -14.68 7.83 -16.67
N SER A 2 -14.50 7.38 -15.43
CA SER A 2 -14.57 8.27 -14.27
C SER A 2 -13.23 8.97 -14.13
N THR A 3 -13.18 10.27 -14.40
CA THR A 3 -11.96 11.07 -14.22
C THR A 3 -11.60 11.12 -12.74
N VAL A 4 -10.49 10.48 -12.37
CA VAL A 4 -9.90 10.59 -11.02
C VAL A 4 -9.67 12.06 -10.72
N THR A 5 -10.34 12.59 -9.70
CA THR A 5 -10.21 14.02 -9.36
C THR A 5 -8.98 14.26 -8.47
N HIS A 6 -8.49 15.50 -8.43
CA HIS A 6 -7.42 15.90 -7.51
C HIS A 6 -7.75 15.58 -6.02
N ILE A 7 -9.03 15.57 -5.65
CA ILE A 7 -9.49 15.24 -4.30
C ILE A 7 -9.33 13.74 -4.04
N ASP A 8 -9.64 12.89 -5.02
CA ASP A 8 -9.48 11.44 -4.92
C ASP A 8 -8.00 11.07 -4.79
N THR A 9 -7.13 11.69 -5.58
CA THR A 9 -5.67 11.51 -5.45
C THR A 9 -5.17 11.97 -4.08
N ALA A 10 -5.67 13.09 -3.55
CA ALA A 10 -5.29 13.58 -2.23
C ALA A 10 -5.77 12.65 -1.10
N ARG A 11 -6.94 12.02 -1.24
CA ARG A 11 -7.47 11.02 -0.30
C ARG A 11 -6.66 9.73 -0.37
N ALA A 12 -6.37 9.22 -1.56
CA ALA A 12 -5.51 8.06 -1.80
C ALA A 12 -4.14 8.21 -1.12
N ARG A 13 -3.48 9.36 -1.31
CA ARG A 13 -2.16 9.68 -0.70
C ARG A 13 -2.16 9.76 0.82
N ARG A 14 -3.33 9.79 1.47
CA ARG A 14 -3.47 9.79 2.93
C ARG A 14 -4.03 8.47 3.46
N SER A 15 -4.41 7.55 2.58
CA SER A 15 -4.98 6.27 2.95
C SER A 15 -3.93 5.38 3.59
N ARG A 16 -4.37 4.56 4.54
CA ARG A 16 -3.59 3.48 5.12
C ARG A 16 -3.87 2.14 4.44
N LYS A 17 -4.83 2.11 3.51
CA LYS A 17 -5.19 0.89 2.79
C LYS A 17 -4.17 0.62 1.68
N VAL A 18 -3.63 -0.60 1.69
CA VAL A 18 -2.74 -1.10 0.64
C VAL A 18 -3.38 -2.33 0.04
N LEU A 19 -3.65 -2.28 -1.26
CA LEU A 19 -4.31 -3.37 -1.97
C LEU A 19 -3.28 -4.47 -2.29
N PHE A 20 -3.62 -5.72 -2.02
CA PHE A 20 -2.81 -6.88 -2.40
C PHE A 20 -3.55 -7.65 -3.50
N ILE A 21 -2.94 -7.75 -4.68
CA ILE A 21 -3.52 -8.41 -5.85
C ILE A 21 -2.67 -9.62 -6.21
N GLY A 22 -3.31 -10.75 -6.52
CA GLY A 22 -2.65 -11.99 -6.87
C GLY A 22 -2.41 -12.93 -5.69
N ASN A 23 -1.78 -14.05 -6.01
CA ASN A 23 -1.49 -15.12 -5.06
C ASN A 23 -0.07 -15.63 -5.31
N PRO A 24 0.91 -15.30 -4.43
CA PRO A 24 2.29 -15.67 -4.68
C PRO A 24 2.44 -17.19 -4.62
N THR A 25 3.06 -17.78 -5.64
CA THR A 25 3.28 -19.23 -5.71
C THR A 25 4.76 -19.61 -5.62
N GLY A 26 5.66 -18.70 -5.98
CA GLY A 26 7.10 -18.91 -5.86
C GLY A 26 7.59 -18.72 -4.43
N TYR A 27 8.51 -19.57 -3.94
CA TYR A 27 9.01 -19.50 -2.56
C TYR A 27 9.55 -18.12 -2.16
N ASN A 28 10.34 -17.49 -3.03
CA ASN A 28 10.89 -16.15 -2.79
C ASN A 28 9.79 -15.09 -2.72
N GLU A 29 8.85 -15.15 -3.65
CA GLU A 29 7.73 -14.22 -3.74
C GLU A 29 6.78 -14.36 -2.53
N VAL A 30 6.49 -15.59 -2.08
CA VAL A 30 5.71 -15.86 -0.87
C VAL A 30 6.38 -15.24 0.36
N SER A 31 7.69 -15.39 0.47
CA SER A 31 8.48 -14.85 1.59
C SER A 31 8.45 -13.33 1.59
N GLN A 32 8.65 -12.70 0.43
CA GLN A 32 8.59 -11.25 0.28
C GLN A 32 7.18 -10.71 0.54
N TRP A 33 6.15 -11.37 0.02
CA TRP A 33 4.76 -11.02 0.26
C TRP A 33 4.40 -11.04 1.75
N ALA A 34 4.81 -12.10 2.46
CA ALA A 34 4.60 -12.21 3.89
C ALA A 34 5.35 -11.12 4.66
N MET A 35 6.64 -10.92 4.36
CA MET A 35 7.47 -9.87 4.95
C MET A 35 6.85 -8.49 4.77
N VAL A 36 6.53 -8.12 3.53
CA VAL A 36 5.98 -6.80 3.21
C VAL A 36 4.66 -6.58 3.93
N LYS A 37 3.76 -7.58 3.92
CA LYS A 37 2.48 -7.49 4.60
C LYS A 37 2.65 -7.31 6.11
N GLN A 38 3.54 -8.06 6.75
CA GLN A 38 3.79 -7.96 8.18
C GLN A 38 4.39 -6.60 8.55
N SER A 39 5.38 -6.10 7.78
CA SER A 39 5.96 -4.78 8.01
C SER A 39 4.93 -3.66 7.87
N LEU A 40 4.07 -3.72 6.85
CA LEU A 40 3.01 -2.74 6.66
C LEU A 40 2.01 -2.74 7.81
N VAL A 41 1.59 -3.91 8.29
CA VAL A 41 0.71 -4.02 9.46
C VAL A 41 1.38 -3.45 10.71
N ALA A 42 2.66 -3.75 10.94
CA ALA A 42 3.42 -3.21 12.07
C ALA A 42 3.52 -1.68 12.02
N ASP A 43 3.60 -1.10 10.81
CA ASP A 43 3.61 0.35 10.57
C ASP A 43 2.19 0.97 10.58
N GLY A 44 1.14 0.19 10.87
CA GLY A 44 -0.24 0.66 11.02
C GLY A 44 -1.03 0.78 9.72
N PHE A 45 -0.61 0.11 8.65
CA PHE A 45 -1.36 -0.01 7.41
C PHE A 45 -2.40 -1.12 7.48
N GLU A 46 -3.35 -1.05 6.55
CA GLU A 46 -4.46 -1.98 6.40
C GLU A 46 -4.34 -2.69 5.05
N PRO A 47 -3.73 -3.89 4.99
CA PRO A 47 -3.74 -4.72 3.79
C PRO A 47 -5.18 -5.11 3.42
N VAL A 48 -5.60 -4.84 2.20
CA VAL A 48 -6.94 -5.18 1.68
C VAL A 48 -6.83 -6.01 0.41
N ARG A 49 -7.87 -6.77 0.08
CA ARG A 49 -7.97 -7.54 -1.19
C ARG A 49 -8.97 -6.94 -2.17
N THR A 50 -9.75 -5.97 -1.74
CA THR A 50 -10.82 -5.33 -2.51
C THR A 50 -10.65 -3.80 -2.47
N ILE A 51 -11.10 -3.14 -3.53
CA ILE A 51 -11.06 -1.67 -3.63
C ILE A 51 -12.36 -1.11 -3.05
N ASP A 52 -12.40 -0.95 -1.74
CA ASP A 52 -13.51 -0.36 -1.00
C ASP A 52 -13.12 1.03 -0.46
N GLY A 53 -12.93 1.97 -1.38
CA GLY A 53 -12.52 3.35 -1.12
C GLY A 53 -11.06 3.67 -1.48
N PRO A 54 -10.48 4.74 -0.92
CA PRO A 54 -9.17 5.21 -1.35
C PRO A 54 -8.06 4.21 -0.98
N ILE A 55 -7.30 3.78 -1.97
CA ILE A 55 -6.12 2.92 -1.84
C ILE A 55 -4.87 3.76 -2.04
N LEU A 56 -3.85 3.54 -1.22
CA LEU A 56 -2.57 4.25 -1.36
C LEU A 56 -1.79 3.75 -2.58
N CYS A 57 -1.55 2.44 -2.62
CA CYS A 57 -0.92 1.72 -3.71
C CYS A 57 -1.41 0.27 -3.71
N ALA A 58 -1.19 -0.43 -4.82
CA ALA A 58 -1.39 -1.85 -4.96
C ALA A 58 -0.05 -2.56 -4.99
N ILE A 59 0.08 -3.63 -4.20
CA ILE A 59 1.19 -4.58 -4.22
C ILE A 59 0.71 -5.81 -4.96
N VAL A 60 1.44 -6.17 -6.00
CA VAL A 60 1.00 -7.10 -7.03
C VAL A 60 2.06 -8.18 -7.21
N THR A 61 1.64 -9.43 -7.33
CA THR A 61 2.53 -10.54 -7.72
C THR A 61 2.99 -10.39 -9.18
N ASP A 62 4.15 -10.92 -9.50
CA ASP A 62 4.75 -10.73 -10.83
C ASP A 62 3.92 -11.39 -11.93
N ASP A 63 3.29 -12.54 -11.65
CA ASP A 63 2.39 -13.24 -12.57
C ASP A 63 1.19 -12.37 -13.00
N VAL A 64 0.63 -11.58 -12.08
CA VAL A 64 -0.48 -10.66 -12.39
C VAL A 64 0.01 -9.49 -13.23
N LEU A 65 1.23 -8.99 -12.98
CA LEU A 65 1.83 -7.92 -13.81
C LEU A 65 2.12 -8.40 -15.24
N ASP A 66 2.51 -9.67 -15.38
CA ASP A 66 2.79 -10.34 -16.65
C ASP A 66 1.54 -10.89 -17.34
N ALA A 67 0.34 -10.56 -16.84
CA ALA A 67 -0.96 -11.03 -17.35
C ALA A 67 -1.13 -12.56 -17.37
N ALA A 68 -0.36 -13.28 -16.54
CA ALA A 68 -0.47 -14.72 -16.31
C ALA A 68 -1.33 -15.08 -15.08
N GLY A 69 -1.76 -14.08 -14.31
CA GLY A 69 -2.62 -14.25 -13.14
C GLY A 69 -4.06 -14.67 -13.47
N SER A 70 -4.89 -14.82 -12.43
CA SER A 70 -6.28 -15.22 -12.62
C SER A 70 -7.12 -14.13 -13.32
N PRO A 71 -8.24 -14.47 -14.00
CA PRO A 71 -9.15 -13.47 -14.57
C PRO A 71 -9.72 -12.48 -13.53
N HIS A 72 -9.77 -12.87 -12.26
CA HIS A 72 -10.16 -11.98 -11.18
C HIS A 72 -9.07 -10.96 -10.86
N ASP A 73 -7.81 -11.40 -10.81
CA ASP A 73 -6.67 -10.50 -10.57
C ASP A 73 -6.47 -9.53 -11.73
N ALA A 74 -6.63 -10.00 -12.98
CA ALA A 74 -6.59 -9.16 -14.17
C ALA A 74 -7.61 -8.02 -14.12
N ARG A 75 -8.86 -8.31 -13.75
CA ARG A 75 -9.89 -7.27 -13.55
C ARG A 75 -9.54 -6.33 -12.40
N THR A 76 -8.99 -6.86 -11.31
CA THR A 76 -8.66 -6.07 -10.13
C THR A 76 -7.50 -5.11 -10.42
N ILE A 77 -6.46 -5.53 -11.13
CA ILE A 77 -5.34 -4.67 -11.51
C ILE A 77 -5.75 -3.62 -12.55
N GLU A 78 -6.58 -3.98 -13.53
CA GLU A 78 -7.16 -3.02 -14.47
C GLU A 78 -7.96 -1.96 -13.73
N HIS A 79 -8.85 -2.38 -12.82
CA HIS A 79 -9.64 -1.46 -12.03
C HIS A 79 -8.78 -0.54 -11.14
N ALA A 80 -7.72 -1.07 -10.53
CA ALA A 80 -6.77 -0.26 -9.76
C ALA A 80 -6.09 0.81 -10.64
N ARG A 81 -5.65 0.43 -11.85
CA ARG A 81 -5.02 1.33 -12.82
C ARG A 81 -5.97 2.42 -13.31
N GLU A 82 -7.23 2.07 -13.59
CA GLU A 82 -8.29 3.04 -13.95
C GLU A 82 -8.53 4.09 -12.87
N GLN A 83 -8.37 3.70 -11.60
CA GLN A 83 -8.45 4.61 -10.45
C GLN A 83 -7.15 5.40 -10.20
N GLY A 84 -6.13 5.24 -11.05
CA GLY A 84 -4.83 5.88 -10.90
C GLY A 84 -4.02 5.37 -9.70
N VAL A 85 -4.33 4.16 -9.20
CA VAL A 85 -3.58 3.51 -8.13
C VAL A 85 -2.27 2.98 -8.71
N GLU A 86 -1.15 3.35 -8.07
CA GLU A 86 0.15 2.81 -8.43
C GLU A 86 0.22 1.31 -8.12
N CYS A 87 0.46 0.50 -9.14
CA CYS A 87 0.65 -0.95 -9.03
C CYS A 87 2.14 -1.26 -8.99
N ILE A 88 2.61 -1.87 -7.91
CA ILE A 88 4.02 -2.11 -7.59
C ILE A 88 4.21 -3.62 -7.44
N SER A 89 5.25 -4.18 -8.06
CA SER A 89 5.63 -5.58 -7.84
C SER A 89 5.95 -5.81 -6.36
N VAL A 90 5.52 -6.95 -5.82
CA VAL A 90 5.89 -7.40 -4.47
C VAL A 90 7.41 -7.56 -4.31
N THR A 91 8.14 -7.79 -5.40
CA THR A 91 9.58 -7.97 -5.38
C THR A 91 10.34 -6.64 -5.36
N ASP A 92 9.71 -5.53 -5.81
CA ASP A 92 10.25 -4.17 -5.75
C ASP A 92 9.99 -3.52 -4.38
N THR A 93 10.64 -4.07 -3.35
CA THR A 93 10.50 -3.58 -1.98
C THR A 93 10.93 -2.12 -1.82
N THR A 94 11.91 -1.66 -2.59
CA THR A 94 12.36 -0.27 -2.59
C THR A 94 11.21 0.68 -2.95
N ARG A 95 10.48 0.38 -4.02
CA ARG A 95 9.36 1.20 -4.45
C ARG A 95 8.18 1.14 -3.48
N ILE A 96 7.92 -0.03 -2.89
CA ILE A 96 6.91 -0.19 -1.82
C ILE A 96 7.22 0.75 -0.64
N TRP A 97 8.47 0.79 -0.19
CA TRP A 97 8.88 1.63 0.94
C TRP A 97 8.83 3.11 0.60
N GLN A 98 9.15 3.50 -0.62
CA GLN A 98 9.01 4.88 -1.09
C GLN A 98 7.53 5.31 -1.13
N ALA A 99 6.65 4.47 -1.69
CA ALA A 99 5.22 4.76 -1.80
C ALA A 99 4.55 4.92 -0.41
N THR A 100 5.01 4.14 0.57
CA THR A 100 4.44 4.13 1.93
C THR A 100 5.10 5.11 2.89
N ALA A 101 6.33 5.58 2.62
CA ALA A 101 7.15 6.40 3.53
C ALA A 101 6.40 7.61 4.11
N ARG A 102 5.68 8.36 3.27
CA ARG A 102 4.95 9.55 3.71
C ARG A 102 3.84 9.23 4.71
N VAL A 103 3.07 8.18 4.44
CA VAL A 103 1.97 7.75 5.32
C VAL A 103 2.54 7.15 6.61
N ARG A 104 3.61 6.34 6.51
CA ARG A 104 4.35 5.79 7.66
C ARG A 104 4.81 6.89 8.61
N ALA A 105 5.49 7.92 8.10
CA ALA A 105 5.95 9.06 8.89
C ALA A 105 4.80 9.78 9.60
N ARG A 106 3.66 9.95 8.92
CA ARG A 106 2.47 10.58 9.49
C ARG A 106 1.82 9.72 10.57
N ILE A 107 1.76 8.40 10.40
CA ILE A 107 1.26 7.48 11.43
C ILE A 107 2.15 7.60 12.67
N ALA A 108 3.47 7.52 12.50
CA ALA A 108 4.43 7.62 13.60
C ALA A 108 4.32 8.94 14.39
N GLN A 109 4.17 10.08 13.70
CA GLN A 109 3.98 11.40 14.33
C GLN A 109 2.68 11.50 15.13
N ASN A 110 1.63 10.81 14.69
CA ASN A 110 0.33 10.84 15.34
C ASN A 110 0.21 9.83 16.48
N SER A 111 1.17 8.92 16.64
CA SER A 111 1.20 7.92 17.69
C SER A 111 1.35 8.54 19.08
N PRO A 112 0.69 8.00 20.12
CA PRO A 112 0.72 8.56 21.48
C PRO A 112 2.13 8.77 22.03
N ALA A 113 3.06 7.87 21.71
CA ALA A 113 4.47 7.94 22.13
C ALA A 113 5.21 9.19 21.60
N ALA A 114 4.85 9.68 20.41
CA ALA A 114 5.47 10.89 19.83
C ALA A 114 4.92 12.19 20.44
N ARG A 115 3.71 12.15 21.01
CA ARG A 115 3.07 13.31 21.66
C ARG A 115 3.62 13.62 23.04
N VAL A 116 4.35 12.68 23.65
CA VAL A 116 5.01 12.84 24.96
C VAL A 116 6.48 13.22 24.75
N SER A 117 6.73 14.35 24.07
CA SER A 117 8.03 15.03 24.17
C SER A 117 7.92 16.05 25.31
N PRO A 118 8.76 16.00 26.36
CA PRO A 118 8.62 16.88 27.51
C PRO A 118 8.84 18.33 27.11
N HIS A 119 7.87 19.15 27.48
CA HIS A 119 7.97 20.59 27.50
C HIS A 119 9.20 20.99 28.32
N HIS A 120 10.04 21.83 27.73
CA HIS A 120 11.13 22.59 28.32
C HIS A 120 10.87 22.91 29.81
N GLN A 121 11.59 22.27 30.73
CA GLN A 121 11.78 22.81 32.08
C GLN A 121 13.18 23.40 32.11
N GLY A 122 13.25 24.68 31.77
CA GLY A 122 14.36 25.53 32.20
C GLY A 122 14.11 25.97 33.64
N ALA A 123 15.07 25.70 34.51
CA ALA A 123 15.29 26.38 35.77
C ALA A 123 16.80 26.51 35.96
#